data_AF-A0A559RZR9-F1
#
_entry.id   AF-A0A559RZR9-F1
#
_cell.length_a   1.000
_cell.length_b   1.000
_cell.length_c   1.000
_cell.angle_alpha   90.00
_cell.angle_beta   90.00
_cell.angle_gamma   90.00
#
_symmetry.space_group_name_H-M   'P 1'
#
loop_
_entity.id
_entity.type
_entity.pdbx_description
1 polymer ?
#
loop_
_entity_poly.entity_id
_entity_poly.type
_entity_poly.pdbx_seq_one_letter_code
_entity_poly.pdbx_strand_id
1 'polypeptide(L)' 'MAKQVNKSKGLKIKILLPVAGKYFLSANVGDVVSYPKALAEELVEDKYAEFVK' A
#
# COMPACT_ATOMS: atom_id res chain seq x y z
N MET A 1 4.68 15.69 25.12
CA MET A 1 4.19 15.80 23.73
C MET A 1 3.84 14.41 23.23
N ALA A 2 2.65 13.90 23.57
CA ALA A 2 2.23 12.56 23.16
C ALA A 2 1.66 12.65 21.74
N LYS A 3 2.40 12.12 20.75
CA LYS A 3 1.91 12.00 19.37
C LYS A 3 0.70 11.07 19.38
N GLN A 4 -0.47 11.62 19.07
CA GLN A 4 -1.66 10.85 18.74
C GLN A 4 -1.29 9.89 17.60
N VAL A 5 -1.29 8.59 17.89
CA VAL A 5 -1.17 7.54 16.90
C VAL A 5 -2.53 7.47 16.21
N ASN A 6 -2.74 8.38 15.25
CA ASN A 6 -3.92 8.31 14.41
C ASN A 6 -3.94 6.92 13.79
N LYS A 7 -5.00 6.16 14.06
CA LYS A 7 -5.37 4.95 13.31
C LYS A 7 -5.54 5.36 11.85
N SER A 8 -4.45 5.40 11.12
CA SER A 8 -4.43 5.64 9.68
C SER A 8 -5.25 4.53 9.08
N LYS A 9 -6.49 4.86 8.68
CA LYS A 9 -7.30 4.03 7.80
C LYS A 9 -6.42 3.73 6.60
N GLY A 10 -5.84 2.53 6.57
CA GLY A 10 -5.00 2.10 5.48
C GLY A 10 -5.82 2.14 4.20
N LEU A 11 -5.23 2.64 3.11
CA LEU A 11 -5.88 2.60 1.81
C LEU A 11 -5.79 1.17 1.31
N LYS A 12 -6.93 0.63 0.88
CA LYS A 12 -6.97 -0.65 0.20
C LYS A 12 -6.43 -0.44 -1.21
N ILE A 13 -5.36 -1.17 -1.52
CA ILE A 13 -4.79 -1.20 -2.84
C ILE A 13 -4.72 -2.65 -3.32
N LYS A 14 -4.89 -2.84 -4.62
CA LYS A 14 -4.66 -4.10 -5.30
C LYS A 14 -3.30 -4.06 -5.94
N ILE A 15 -2.42 -4.97 -5.56
CA ILE A 15 -1.10 -5.08 -6.17
C ILE A 15 -1.27 -5.61 -7.61
N LEU A 16 -0.75 -4.87 -8.58
CA LEU A 16 -0.74 -5.27 -9.99
C LEU A 16 0.61 -5.84 -10.44
N LEU A 17 1.70 -5.39 -9.82
CA LEU A 17 3.06 -5.80 -10.17
C LEU A 17 3.79 -6.34 -8.93
N PRO A 18 4.83 -7.18 -9.11
CA PRO A 18 5.57 -7.75 -7.99
C PRO A 18 6.27 -6.65 -7.17
N VAL A 19 5.74 -6.38 -5.97
CA VAL A 19 6.30 -5.40 -5.01
C VAL A 19 7.32 -6.00 -4.06
N ALA A 20 7.45 -7.32 -4.02
CA ALA A 20 8.35 -8.05 -3.13
C ALA A 20 9.83 -7.71 -3.33
N GLY A 21 10.24 -7.39 -4.56
CA GLY A 21 11.64 -7.02 -4.85
C GLY A 21 11.95 -5.55 -4.52
N LYS A 22 11.12 -4.61 -4.99
CA LYS A 22 11.39 -3.16 -4.89
C LYS A 22 11.02 -2.58 -3.53
N TYR A 23 9.92 -3.03 -2.93
CA TYR A 23 9.39 -2.48 -1.68
C TYR A 23 9.53 -3.45 -0.50
N PHE A 24 10.11 -4.64 -0.70
CA PHE A 24 10.22 -5.70 0.31
C PHE A 24 8.87 -6.06 0.95
N LEU A 25 7.78 -5.91 0.19
CA LEU A 25 6.43 -6.17 0.68
C LEU A 25 6.04 -7.63 0.43
N SER A 26 5.45 -8.26 1.45
CA SER A 26 4.94 -9.64 1.37
C SER A 26 3.54 -9.69 0.74
N ALA A 27 3.36 -9.01 -0.40
CA ALA A 27 2.10 -9.00 -1.14
C ALA A 27 2.32 -9.52 -2.56
N ASN A 28 1.42 -10.38 -3.01
CA ASN A 28 1.48 -10.99 -4.34
C ASN A 28 0.69 -10.17 -5.36
N VAL A 29 0.99 -10.36 -6.64
CA VAL A 29 0.19 -9.78 -7.72
C VAL A 29 -1.24 -10.30 -7.64
N GLY A 30 -2.20 -9.39 -7.68
CA GLY A 30 -3.63 -9.63 -7.53
C GLY A 30 -4.15 -9.53 -6.09
N ASP A 31 -3.26 -9.48 -5.10
CA ASP A 31 -3.63 -9.39 -3.68
C ASP A 31 -4.18 -7.99 -3.33
N VAL A 32 -5.16 -7.95 -2.43
CA VAL A 32 -5.79 -6.71 -1.95
C VAL A 32 -5.37 -6.47 -0.51
N VAL A 33 -4.44 -5.55 -0.32
CA VAL A 33 -3.82 -5.23 0.96
C VAL A 33 -4.17 -3.80 1.38
N SER A 34 -4.26 -3.59 2.70
CA SER A 34 -4.40 -2.24 3.27
C SER A 34 -3.05 -1.75 3.76
N TYR A 35 -2.54 -0.71 3.12
CA TYR A 35 -1.28 -0.07 3.50
C TYR A 35 -1.49 1.36 4.00
N PRO A 36 -0.50 1.92 4.73
CA PRO A 36 -0.50 3.34 5.07
C PRO A 36 -0.66 4.20 3.82
N LYS A 37 -1.37 5.32 3.94
CA LYS A 37 -1.69 6.20 2.82
C LYS A 37 -0.46 6.57 1.98
N ALA A 38 0.65 6.96 2.62
CA ALA A 38 1.89 7.30 1.93
C ALA A 38 2.40 6.15 1.05
N LEU A 39 2.53 4.94 1.61
CA LEU A 39 3.00 3.76 0.86
C LEU A 39 2.03 3.37 -0.26
N ALA A 40 0.73 3.45 0.00
CA ALA A 40 -0.29 3.16 -1.00
C ALA A 40 -0.25 4.14 -2.17
N GLU A 41 -0.05 5.43 -1.90
CA GLU A 41 0.12 6.46 -2.94
C GLU A 41 1.39 6.21 -3.76
N GLU A 42 2.53 5.91 -3.13
CA GLU A 42 3.77 5.57 -3.84
C GLU A 42 3.60 4.35 -4.75
N LEU A 43 2.98 3.27 -4.25
CA LEU A 43 2.75 2.06 -5.04
C LEU A 43 1.83 2.29 -6.24
N VAL A 44 0.84 3.17 -6.10
CA VAL A 44 -0.06 3.54 -7.20
C VAL A 44 0.64 4.48 -8.19
N GLU A 45 1.43 5.43 -7.71
CA GLU A 45 2.18 6.39 -8.54
C GLU A 45 3.24 5.67 -9.40
N ASP A 46 3.96 4.71 -8.82
CA ASP A 46 4.90 3.84 -9.53
C ASP A 46 4.20 2.80 -10.44
N LYS A 47 2.85 2.77 -10.47
CA LYS A 47 2.01 1.80 -11.22
C LYS A 47 2.16 0.34 -10.76
N TYR A 48 2.59 0.11 -9.53
CA TYR A 48 2.68 -1.23 -8.94
C TYR A 48 1.36 -1.70 -8.33
N ALA A 49 0.45 -0.77 -8.02
CA ALA A 49 -0.84 -1.07 -7.42
C ALA A 49 -1.94 -0.13 -7.94
N GLU A 50 -3.20 -0.46 -7.65
CA GLU A 50 -4.37 0.38 -7.90
C GLU A 50 -5.22 0.52 -6.64
N PHE A 51 -5.82 1.69 -6.44
CA PHE A 51 -6.77 1.87 -5.34
C PHE A 51 -8.02 1.01 -5.54
N VAL A 52 -8.40 0.30 -4.49
CA VAL A 52 -9.64 -0.48 -4.45
C VAL A 52 -10.67 0.30 -3.64
N LYS A 53 -11.85 0.48 -4.23
CA LYS A 53 -12.96 1.24 -3.64
C LYS A 53 -13.64 0.50 -2.49
#